data_AF-A0A4R8TN13-F1
#
_entry.id   AF-A0A4R8TN13-F1
#
_cell.length_a   1.000
_cell.length_b   1.000
_cell.length_c   1.000
_cell.angle_alpha   90.00
_cell.angle_beta   90.00
_cell.angle_gamma   90.00
#
_symmetry.space_group_name_H-M   'P 1'
#
loop_
_entity.id
_entity.type
_entity.pdbx_description
1 polymer ?
#
loop_
_entity_poly.entity_id
_entity_poly.type
_entity_poly.pdbx_seq_one_letter_code
_entity_poly.pdbx_strand_id
1 'polypeptide(L)'
;MVFASPKGSTSPRSTPAEPATVMEFLAELPSELSGAIFAHLPNSDLKKLRLASRRFSKIVTPHHAFKRVSISASEHNIQVFRNIANHETFRHDVREIVWDDARFTVSLEEESGYHGGYGYDAEDSYSEDTPVPDGVPLWFASGCRENVDYLRKWRGRDFETLPQHVETAQQLAAQLPLDVAYDYYQELVWQQEEVLTTTANNTAFEWALTEKWFPNL
;
A
#
# COMPACT_ATOMS: atom_id res chain seq x y z
N MET A 1 83.69 -8.42 -0.97
CA MET A 1 82.81 -8.58 -2.14
C MET A 1 82.11 -9.93 -1.94
N VAL A 2 80.79 -10.14 -1.83
CA VAL A 2 79.52 -9.35 -1.89
C VAL A 2 78.50 -10.19 -1.08
N PHE A 3 77.57 -9.72 -0.24
CA PHE A 3 77.14 -8.39 0.24
C PHE A 3 76.58 -8.54 1.69
N ALA A 4 75.90 -7.53 2.25
CA ALA A 4 75.04 -7.67 3.44
C ALA A 4 73.54 -7.57 3.06
N SER A 5 72.68 -8.42 3.65
CA SER A 5 71.22 -8.36 3.47
C SER A 5 70.54 -7.65 4.65
N PRO A 6 69.68 -6.64 4.41
CA PRO A 6 69.01 -5.92 5.49
C PRO A 6 67.81 -6.71 6.04
N LYS A 7 67.61 -6.66 7.37
CA LYS A 7 66.36 -7.10 7.99
C LYS A 7 65.26 -6.07 7.70
N GLY A 8 64.35 -6.40 6.79
CA GLY A 8 63.17 -5.57 6.55
C GLY A 8 62.20 -5.61 7.73
N SER A 9 61.97 -4.48 8.38
CA SER A 9 60.90 -4.33 9.36
C SER A 9 59.55 -4.22 8.65
N THR A 10 58.78 -5.31 8.63
CA THR A 10 57.40 -5.28 8.15
C THR A 10 56.51 -4.61 9.21
N SER A 11 56.40 -3.28 9.12
CA SER A 11 55.30 -2.57 9.77
C SER A 11 53.98 -3.08 9.17
N PRO A 12 52.93 -3.36 9.97
CA PRO A 12 51.67 -3.85 9.43
C PRO A 12 51.05 -2.76 8.57
N ARG A 13 51.00 -3.02 7.26
CA ARG A 13 50.31 -2.19 6.28
C ARG A 13 48.83 -2.16 6.67
N SER A 14 48.36 -1.02 7.18
CA SER A 14 46.94 -0.81 7.40
C SER A 14 46.20 -1.02 6.08
N THR A 15 45.38 -2.07 6.03
CA THR A 15 44.40 -2.24 4.98
C THR A 15 43.45 -1.05 5.03
N PRO A 16 43.17 -0.36 3.91
CA PRO A 16 42.05 0.57 3.87
C PRO A 16 40.81 -0.18 4.31
N ALA A 17 40.00 0.41 5.20
CA ALA A 17 38.67 -0.14 5.45
C ALA A 17 37.94 -0.23 4.11
N GLU A 18 37.32 -1.37 3.82
CA GLU A 18 36.38 -1.45 2.71
C GLU A 18 35.32 -0.34 2.90
N PRO A 19 34.84 0.30 1.82
CA PRO A 19 33.85 1.35 1.95
C PRO A 19 32.60 0.74 2.60
N ALA A 20 32.42 1.05 3.89
CA ALA A 20 31.26 0.62 4.67
C ALA A 20 30.02 0.90 3.83
N THR A 21 29.20 -0.12 3.63
CA THR A 21 28.05 -0.01 2.75
C THR A 21 27.19 1.17 3.21
N VAL A 22 26.50 1.90 2.34
CA VAL A 22 25.59 2.99 2.77
C VAL A 22 24.62 2.50 3.86
N MET A 23 24.27 1.21 3.83
CA MET A 23 23.56 0.47 4.87
C MET A 23 24.22 0.46 6.26
N GLU A 24 25.53 0.27 6.32
CA GLU A 24 26.31 0.18 7.57
C GLU A 24 26.53 1.57 8.14
N PHE A 25 26.89 2.54 7.29
CA PHE A 25 26.91 3.96 7.68
C PHE A 25 25.57 4.41 8.29
N LEU A 26 24.44 4.16 7.61
CA LEU A 26 23.11 4.51 8.12
C LEU A 26 22.69 3.73 9.37
N ALA A 27 23.26 2.54 9.62
CA ALA A 27 22.98 1.73 10.81
C ALA A 27 23.82 2.17 12.03
N GLU A 28 24.98 2.80 11.80
CA GLU A 28 25.89 3.29 12.84
C GLU A 28 25.59 4.73 13.28
N LEU A 29 24.74 5.46 12.54
CA LEU A 29 24.31 6.80 12.91
C LEU A 29 23.43 6.79 14.18
N PRO A 30 23.60 7.77 15.09
CA PRO A 30 22.59 8.13 16.08
C PRO A 30 21.23 8.39 15.43
N SER A 31 20.16 8.02 16.13
CA SER A 31 18.77 8.10 15.66
C SER A 31 18.32 9.51 15.22
N GLU A 32 18.95 10.53 15.77
CA GLU A 32 18.73 11.94 15.49
C GLU A 32 19.32 12.32 14.12
N LEU A 33 20.48 11.76 13.78
CA LEU A 33 21.14 11.98 12.49
C LEU A 33 20.49 11.14 11.39
N SER A 34 20.15 9.88 11.66
CA SER A 34 19.34 9.09 10.72
C SER A 34 17.97 9.73 10.52
N GLY A 35 17.32 10.19 11.59
CA GLY A 35 16.04 10.90 11.55
C GLY A 35 16.10 12.19 10.73
N ALA A 36 17.15 13.00 10.88
CA ALA A 36 17.36 14.19 10.06
C ALA A 36 17.49 13.85 8.56
N ILE A 37 18.20 12.78 8.20
CA ILE A 37 18.32 12.31 6.81
C ILE A 37 16.95 11.85 6.29
N PHE A 38 16.25 11.00 7.04
CA PHE A 38 14.97 10.43 6.61
C PHE A 38 13.81 11.45 6.59
N ALA A 39 13.90 12.53 7.37
CA ALA A 39 12.93 13.64 7.33
C ALA A 39 12.91 14.37 5.97
N HIS A 40 13.96 14.24 5.15
CA HIS A 40 13.99 14.77 3.78
C HIS A 40 13.37 13.82 2.73
N LEU A 41 12.98 12.60 3.11
CA LEU A 41 12.34 11.65 2.20
C LEU A 41 10.82 11.64 2.37
N PRO A 42 10.04 11.57 1.28
CA PRO A 42 8.60 11.37 1.38
C PRO A 42 8.28 9.97 1.90
N ASN A 43 7.13 9.81 2.56
CA ASN A 43 6.66 8.52 3.07
C ASN A 43 6.62 7.40 1.99
N SER A 44 6.46 7.75 0.70
CA SER A 44 6.56 6.81 -0.42
C SER A 44 7.94 6.15 -0.51
N ASP A 45 9.02 6.90 -0.31
CA ASP A 45 10.38 6.41 -0.49
C ASP A 45 10.90 5.75 0.78
N LEU A 46 10.47 6.23 1.96
CA LEU A 46 10.63 5.49 3.22
C LEU A 46 9.99 4.10 3.15
N LYS A 47 8.77 3.99 2.57
CA LYS A 47 8.13 2.68 2.32
C LYS A 47 8.95 1.79 1.38
N LYS A 48 9.47 2.33 0.26
CA LYS A 48 10.33 1.58 -0.68
C LYS A 48 11.62 1.09 0.00
N LEU A 49 12.32 1.96 0.74
CA LEU A 49 13.53 1.59 1.48
C LEU A 49 13.22 0.48 2.51
N ARG A 50 12.14 0.62 3.28
CA ARG A 50 11.70 -0.38 4.28
C ARG A 50 11.44 -1.76 3.66
N LEU A 51 11.04 -1.83 2.39
CA LEU A 51 10.81 -3.06 1.64
C LEU A 51 12.08 -3.60 0.94
N ALA A 52 13.06 -2.76 0.62
CA ALA A 52 14.27 -3.15 -0.11
C ALA A 52 15.16 -4.14 0.64
N SER A 53 15.22 -4.10 1.98
CA SER A 53 15.90 -5.14 2.77
C SER A 53 15.42 -5.20 4.22
N ARG A 54 15.63 -6.35 4.89
CA ARG A 54 15.40 -6.50 6.33
C ARG A 54 16.24 -5.54 7.19
N ARG A 55 17.43 -5.13 6.71
CA ARG A 55 18.29 -4.14 7.40
C ARG A 55 17.69 -2.74 7.29
N PHE A 56 17.33 -2.30 6.08
CA PHE A 56 16.63 -1.01 5.88
C PHE A 56 15.30 -0.98 6.66
N SER A 57 14.56 -2.09 6.67
CA SER A 57 13.31 -2.21 7.42
C SER A 57 13.47 -1.81 8.88
N LYS A 58 14.52 -2.27 9.56
CA LYS A 58 14.83 -1.92 10.96
C LYS A 58 15.24 -0.45 11.12
N ILE A 59 16.06 0.09 10.21
CA ILE A 59 16.60 1.45 10.29
C ILE A 59 15.52 2.50 9.97
N VAL A 60 14.62 2.21 9.02
CA VAL A 60 13.62 3.16 8.51
C VAL A 60 12.31 3.13 9.32
N THR A 61 11.97 2.00 9.96
CA THR A 61 10.71 1.87 10.73
C THR A 61 10.53 2.95 11.81
N PRO A 62 11.55 3.32 12.62
CA PRO A 62 11.47 4.44 13.59
C PRO A 62 11.15 5.81 12.99
N HIS A 63 11.28 5.97 11.67
CA HIS A 63 11.09 7.23 10.95
C HIS A 63 9.87 7.20 10.02
N HIS A 64 9.13 6.10 9.96
CA HIS A 64 7.95 5.93 9.12
C HIS A 64 6.68 6.30 9.90
N ALA A 65 6.35 7.60 9.89
CA ALA A 65 5.24 8.18 10.63
C ALA A 65 3.87 7.92 9.96
N PHE A 66 2.99 7.19 10.66
CA PHE A 66 1.57 7.06 10.32
C PHE A 66 0.76 8.20 10.93
N LYS A 67 0.74 9.37 10.28
CA LYS A 67 0.01 10.55 10.79
C LYS A 67 -1.50 10.38 10.90
N ARG A 68 -2.06 9.51 10.05
CA ARG A 68 -3.49 9.23 9.89
C ARG A 68 -3.66 7.72 9.75
N VAL A 69 -4.68 7.18 10.43
CA VAL A 69 -5.13 5.79 10.27
C VAL A 69 -6.59 5.79 9.83
N SER A 70 -6.99 4.82 9.01
CA SER A 70 -8.38 4.65 8.61
C SER A 70 -9.00 3.45 9.32
N ILE A 71 -10.30 3.54 9.58
CA ILE A 71 -11.14 2.40 9.97
C ILE A 71 -12.38 2.39 9.07
N SER A 72 -12.78 1.20 8.61
CA SER A 72 -13.95 1.03 7.73
C SER A 72 -14.70 -0.26 8.08
N ALA A 73 -15.79 -0.53 7.37
CA ALA A 73 -16.53 -1.79 7.41
C ALA A 73 -15.78 -2.95 6.70
N SER A 74 -14.49 -3.12 6.98
CA SER A 74 -13.66 -4.23 6.46
C SER A 74 -12.85 -4.83 7.59
N GLU A 75 -12.95 -6.14 7.78
CA GLU A 75 -12.23 -6.87 8.82
C GLU A 75 -10.70 -6.72 8.66
N HIS A 76 -10.19 -6.71 7.43
CA HIS A 76 -8.78 -6.42 7.18
C HIS A 76 -8.37 -5.01 7.67
N ASN A 77 -9.19 -4.00 7.43
CA ASN A 77 -8.91 -2.64 7.91
C ASN A 77 -8.99 -2.53 9.44
N ILE A 78 -9.91 -3.25 10.08
CA ILE A 78 -9.98 -3.36 11.55
C ILE A 78 -8.71 -4.03 12.10
N GLN A 79 -8.23 -5.10 11.46
CA GLN A 79 -6.97 -5.76 11.85
C GLN A 79 -5.77 -4.84 11.66
N VAL A 80 -5.65 -4.13 10.53
CA VAL A 80 -4.58 -3.15 10.30
C VAL A 80 -4.63 -2.03 11.34
N PHE A 81 -5.81 -1.48 11.64
CA PHE A 81 -6.02 -0.46 12.67
C PHE A 81 -5.56 -0.94 14.06
N ARG A 82 -6.00 -2.15 14.48
CA ARG A 82 -5.55 -2.78 15.73
C ARG A 82 -4.05 -3.05 15.74
N ASN A 83 -3.47 -3.48 14.62
CA ASN A 83 -2.03 -3.71 14.50
C ASN A 83 -1.24 -2.41 14.65
N ILE A 84 -1.71 -1.29 14.09
CA ILE A 84 -1.06 0.02 14.26
C ILE A 84 -1.18 0.50 15.71
N ALA A 85 -2.37 0.38 16.31
CA ALA A 85 -2.63 0.75 17.71
C ALA A 85 -1.72 0.01 18.70
N ASN A 86 -1.52 -1.30 18.51
CA ASN A 86 -0.64 -2.13 19.34
C ASN A 86 0.86 -1.98 19.01
N HIS A 87 1.23 -1.32 17.90
CA HIS A 87 2.63 -1.24 17.48
C HIS A 87 3.34 -0.03 18.10
N GLU A 88 4.27 -0.31 19.02
CA GLU A 88 4.97 0.70 19.84
C GLU A 88 5.50 1.89 19.02
N THR A 89 6.13 1.66 17.86
CA THR A 89 6.65 2.75 17.02
C THR A 89 5.57 3.57 16.31
N PHE A 90 4.47 2.94 15.87
CA PHE A 90 3.56 3.56 14.91
C PHE A 90 2.43 4.32 15.58
N ARG A 91 1.95 3.83 16.72
CA ARG A 91 0.84 4.41 17.47
C ARG A 91 1.08 5.86 17.94
N HIS A 92 2.35 6.22 18.18
CA HIS A 92 2.71 7.55 18.69
C HIS A 92 2.57 8.66 17.64
N ASP A 93 2.75 8.38 16.36
CA ASP A 93 2.66 9.41 15.31
C ASP A 93 1.23 9.67 14.81
N VAL A 94 0.26 8.84 15.21
CA VAL A 94 -1.15 8.96 14.83
C VAL A 94 -1.76 10.20 15.49
N ARG A 95 -2.36 11.07 14.68
CA ARG A 95 -3.02 12.32 15.07
C ARG A 95 -4.45 12.44 14.56
N GLU A 96 -4.90 11.46 13.77
CA GLU A 96 -6.20 11.47 13.12
C GLU A 96 -6.63 10.03 12.85
N ILE A 97 -7.87 9.71 13.25
CA ILE A 97 -8.57 8.51 12.80
C ILE A 97 -9.61 8.96 11.77
N VAL A 98 -9.50 8.45 10.54
CA VAL A 98 -10.51 8.66 9.50
C VAL A 98 -11.50 7.51 9.56
N TRP A 99 -12.77 7.87 9.74
CA TRP A 99 -13.88 6.96 9.53
C TRP A 99 -14.18 6.91 8.02
N ASP A 100 -14.00 5.73 7.42
CA ASP A 100 -14.29 5.46 6.03
C ASP A 100 -15.56 4.61 5.94
N ASP A 101 -16.66 5.26 5.55
CA ASP A 101 -17.98 4.64 5.34
C ASP A 101 -18.21 4.26 3.87
N ALA A 102 -17.14 4.11 3.07
CA ALA A 102 -17.24 3.47 1.77
C ALA A 102 -17.69 2.01 1.93
N ARG A 103 -18.61 1.58 1.05
CA ARG A 103 -19.22 0.25 1.09
C ARG A 103 -19.24 -0.39 -0.30
N PHE A 104 -19.11 -1.71 -0.33
CA PHE A 104 -19.44 -2.51 -1.50
C PHE A 104 -20.95 -2.48 -1.75
N THR A 105 -21.33 -2.28 -3.01
CA THR A 105 -22.70 -2.28 -3.54
C THR A 105 -23.26 -3.70 -3.61
N VAL A 106 -24.50 -3.89 -3.17
CA VAL A 106 -25.10 -5.24 -3.05
C VAL A 106 -26.19 -5.48 -4.10
N SER A 107 -26.80 -4.43 -4.69
CA SER A 107 -27.83 -4.62 -5.74
C SER A 107 -27.95 -3.48 -6.77
N LEU A 108 -28.63 -3.78 -7.89
CA LEU A 108 -29.03 -2.82 -8.93
C LEU A 108 -29.88 -1.64 -8.41
N GLU A 109 -30.56 -1.80 -7.28
CA GLU A 109 -31.42 -0.75 -6.73
C GLU A 109 -30.59 0.43 -6.20
N GLU A 110 -29.41 0.15 -5.65
CA GLU A 110 -28.42 1.17 -5.23
C GLU A 110 -27.77 1.86 -6.44
N GLU A 111 -27.57 1.12 -7.54
CA GLU A 111 -27.04 1.62 -8.81
C GLU A 111 -27.94 2.71 -9.43
N SER A 112 -29.27 2.54 -9.31
CA SER A 112 -30.27 3.48 -9.85
C SER A 112 -30.16 4.89 -9.26
N GLY A 113 -29.70 5.01 -8.02
CA GLY A 113 -29.43 6.29 -7.36
C GLY A 113 -28.11 6.93 -7.76
N TYR A 114 -27.14 6.14 -8.23
CA TYR A 114 -25.79 6.61 -8.58
C TYR A 114 -25.66 7.02 -10.05
N HIS A 115 -26.28 6.28 -10.98
CA HIS A 115 -26.23 6.59 -12.41
C HIS A 115 -27.22 7.67 -12.86
N GLY A 116 -28.21 8.04 -12.03
CA GLY A 116 -29.17 9.11 -12.34
C GLY A 116 -28.56 10.51 -12.55
N GLY A 117 -27.29 10.72 -12.19
CA GLY A 117 -26.57 11.99 -12.38
C GLY A 117 -25.69 12.09 -13.63
N TYR A 118 -25.36 10.96 -14.26
CA TYR A 118 -24.54 10.92 -15.48
C TYR A 118 -25.36 10.31 -16.61
N GLY A 119 -25.96 11.18 -17.43
CA GLY A 119 -26.73 10.78 -18.60
C GLY A 119 -25.86 10.09 -19.64
N TYR A 120 -25.75 8.77 -19.52
CA TYR A 120 -25.28 7.90 -20.59
C TYR A 120 -26.50 7.41 -21.38
N ASP A 121 -26.66 7.96 -22.59
CA ASP A 121 -27.47 7.29 -23.60
C ASP A 121 -26.89 5.90 -23.85
N ALA A 122 -27.73 4.87 -23.78
CA ALA A 122 -27.33 3.46 -23.84
C ALA A 122 -26.86 2.99 -25.25
N GLU A 123 -26.53 3.92 -26.15
CA GLU A 123 -26.20 3.64 -27.55
C GLU A 123 -24.69 3.72 -27.86
N ASP A 124 -23.87 4.36 -27.02
CA ASP A 124 -22.45 4.59 -27.34
C ASP A 124 -21.48 3.61 -26.65
N SER A 125 -20.66 2.93 -27.44
CA SER A 125 -19.59 1.97 -27.06
C SER A 125 -19.99 0.52 -26.71
N TYR A 126 -20.84 -0.11 -27.53
CA TYR A 126 -20.86 -1.57 -27.65
C TYR A 126 -19.51 -2.13 -28.15
N SER A 127 -18.70 -2.70 -27.25
CA SER A 127 -17.72 -3.73 -27.59
C SER A 127 -18.23 -5.08 -27.09
N GLU A 128 -18.95 -5.77 -27.97
CA GLU A 128 -19.77 -6.97 -27.70
C GLU A 128 -18.93 -8.28 -27.57
N ASP A 129 -17.60 -8.18 -27.51
CA ASP A 129 -16.67 -9.28 -27.80
C ASP A 129 -16.35 -10.21 -26.61
N THR A 130 -16.76 -9.85 -25.39
CA THR A 130 -16.61 -10.72 -24.20
C THR A 130 -17.98 -10.99 -23.58
N PRO A 131 -18.55 -12.21 -23.75
CA PRO A 131 -19.78 -12.57 -23.07
C PRO A 131 -19.58 -12.54 -21.55
N VAL A 132 -20.56 -12.00 -20.83
CA VAL A 132 -20.55 -12.01 -19.36
C VAL A 132 -20.82 -13.45 -18.89
N PRO A 133 -19.99 -14.03 -18.00
CA PRO A 133 -20.21 -15.38 -17.50
C PRO A 133 -21.55 -15.54 -16.77
N ASP A 134 -22.17 -16.71 -16.88
CA ASP A 134 -23.38 -17.04 -16.13
C ASP A 134 -23.16 -16.85 -14.62
N GLY A 135 -24.07 -16.13 -13.97
CA GLY A 135 -23.99 -15.80 -12.54
C GLY A 135 -23.31 -14.47 -12.20
N VAL A 136 -22.61 -13.83 -13.15
CA VAL A 136 -21.99 -12.50 -12.94
C VAL A 136 -22.99 -11.39 -13.32
N PRO A 137 -23.32 -10.44 -12.42
CA PRO A 137 -24.19 -9.32 -12.75
C PRO A 137 -23.61 -8.38 -13.82
N LEU A 138 -24.49 -7.84 -14.66
CA LEU A 138 -24.09 -6.90 -15.73
C LEU A 138 -23.41 -5.64 -15.17
N TRP A 139 -23.89 -5.09 -14.06
CA TRP A 139 -23.29 -3.91 -13.40
C TRP A 139 -21.84 -4.16 -12.99
N PHE A 140 -21.55 -5.35 -12.43
CA PHE A 140 -20.20 -5.71 -12.00
C PHE A 140 -19.27 -5.84 -13.20
N ALA A 141 -19.72 -6.57 -14.23
CA ALA A 141 -18.97 -6.70 -15.47
C ALA A 141 -18.73 -5.35 -16.17
N SER A 142 -19.70 -4.43 -16.12
CA SER A 142 -19.56 -3.07 -16.66
C SER A 142 -18.60 -2.22 -15.84
N GLY A 143 -18.70 -2.19 -14.52
CA GLY A 143 -17.73 -1.52 -13.65
C GLY A 143 -16.30 -2.05 -13.82
N CYS A 144 -16.13 -3.36 -14.00
CA CYS A 144 -14.84 -3.94 -14.37
C CYS A 144 -14.33 -3.40 -15.72
N ARG A 145 -15.16 -3.39 -16.77
CA ARG A 145 -14.81 -2.84 -18.10
C ARG A 145 -14.49 -1.35 -18.04
N GLU A 146 -15.26 -0.56 -17.31
CA GLU A 146 -15.02 0.88 -17.13
C GLU A 146 -13.68 1.13 -16.43
N ASN A 147 -13.36 0.37 -15.37
CA ASN A 147 -12.06 0.43 -14.71
C ASN A 147 -10.90 0.08 -15.65
N VAL A 148 -11.06 -0.96 -16.49
CA VAL A 148 -10.09 -1.34 -17.53
C VAL A 148 -9.88 -0.17 -18.51
N ASP A 149 -10.96 0.42 -19.01
CA ASP A 149 -10.91 1.49 -19.99
C ASP A 149 -10.42 2.81 -19.41
N TYR A 150 -10.67 3.07 -18.13
CA TYR A 150 -10.08 4.18 -17.39
C TYR A 150 -8.56 4.02 -17.31
N LEU A 151 -8.06 2.84 -16.91
CA LEU A 151 -6.62 2.53 -16.89
C LEU A 151 -5.98 2.60 -18.29
N ARG A 152 -6.69 2.22 -19.35
CA ARG A 152 -6.24 2.40 -20.74
C ARG A 152 -6.17 3.89 -21.14
N LYS A 153 -7.21 4.67 -20.83
CA LYS A 153 -7.30 6.11 -21.16
C LYS A 153 -6.26 6.95 -20.41
N TRP A 154 -5.92 6.59 -19.16
CA TRP A 154 -4.85 7.22 -18.37
C TRP A 154 -3.44 7.07 -18.96
N ARG A 155 -3.26 6.20 -19.96
CA ARG A 155 -2.00 6.10 -20.72
C ARG A 155 -1.76 7.30 -21.66
N GLY A 156 -2.79 8.10 -21.96
CA GLY A 156 -2.66 9.37 -22.69
C GLY A 156 -2.08 9.23 -24.10
N ARG A 157 -1.19 10.16 -24.48
CA ARG A 157 -0.37 10.11 -25.70
C ARG A 157 1.13 9.98 -25.38
N ASP A 158 1.45 9.50 -24.18
CA ASP A 158 2.81 9.46 -23.66
C ASP A 158 3.56 8.18 -24.11
N PHE A 159 4.87 8.15 -23.91
CA PHE A 159 5.73 7.08 -24.39
C PHE A 159 5.47 5.75 -23.67
N GLU A 160 4.98 4.74 -24.39
CA GLU A 160 4.60 3.40 -23.87
C GLU A 160 5.65 2.73 -22.97
N THR A 161 6.93 3.06 -23.13
CA THR A 161 8.05 2.53 -22.35
C THR A 161 8.25 3.19 -20.98
N LEU A 162 7.44 4.19 -20.61
CA LEU A 162 7.47 4.79 -19.26
C LEU A 162 7.16 3.70 -18.21
N PRO A 163 7.91 3.62 -17.09
CA PRO A 163 7.73 2.57 -16.09
C PRO A 163 6.30 2.42 -15.58
N GLN A 164 5.58 3.54 -15.44
CA GLN A 164 4.17 3.58 -15.04
C GLN A 164 3.26 2.87 -16.05
N HIS A 165 3.49 3.03 -17.35
CA HIS A 165 2.69 2.36 -18.39
C HIS A 165 3.02 0.87 -18.51
N VAL A 166 4.27 0.48 -18.25
CA VAL A 166 4.67 -0.93 -18.14
C VAL A 166 3.99 -1.58 -16.93
N GLU A 167 3.95 -0.89 -15.78
CA GLU A 167 3.24 -1.35 -14.58
C GLU A 167 1.72 -1.46 -14.83
N THR A 168 1.08 -0.47 -15.44
CA THR A 168 -0.34 -0.56 -15.85
C THR A 168 -0.57 -1.69 -16.86
N ALA A 169 0.34 -1.93 -17.81
CA ALA A 169 0.24 -3.05 -18.74
C ALA A 169 0.31 -4.41 -18.03
N GLN A 170 1.18 -4.55 -17.02
CA GLN A 170 1.26 -5.74 -16.19
C GLN A 170 0.01 -5.93 -15.33
N GLN A 171 -0.54 -4.86 -14.75
CA GLN A 171 -1.82 -4.91 -14.02
C GLN A 171 -2.99 -5.36 -14.90
N LEU A 172 -3.08 -4.83 -16.13
CA LEU A 172 -4.09 -5.25 -17.10
C LEU A 172 -3.91 -6.72 -17.54
N ALA A 173 -2.67 -7.18 -17.70
CA ALA A 173 -2.37 -8.58 -18.04
C ALA A 173 -2.58 -9.56 -16.88
N ALA A 174 -2.60 -9.07 -15.64
CA ALA A 174 -2.80 -9.85 -14.42
C ALA A 174 -4.25 -9.82 -13.89
N GLN A 175 -5.21 -9.37 -14.71
CA GLN A 175 -6.63 -9.36 -14.32
C GLN A 175 -7.16 -10.77 -14.10
N LEU A 176 -7.96 -10.91 -13.05
CA LEU A 176 -8.71 -12.14 -12.79
C LEU A 176 -9.83 -12.30 -13.84
N PRO A 177 -10.20 -13.54 -14.19
CA PRO A 177 -11.46 -13.84 -14.87
C PRO A 177 -12.67 -13.23 -14.13
N LEU A 178 -13.70 -12.80 -14.87
CA LEU A 178 -14.83 -12.04 -14.30
C LEU A 178 -15.63 -12.81 -13.25
N ASP A 179 -15.79 -14.12 -13.42
CA ASP A 179 -16.37 -15.06 -12.47
C ASP A 179 -15.55 -15.10 -11.17
N VAL A 180 -14.25 -15.37 -11.28
CA VAL A 180 -13.33 -15.41 -10.11
C VAL A 180 -13.24 -14.05 -9.39
N ALA A 181 -13.28 -12.95 -10.13
CA ALA A 181 -13.32 -11.61 -9.58
C ALA A 181 -14.63 -11.32 -8.84
N TYR A 182 -15.76 -11.85 -9.34
CA TYR A 182 -17.06 -11.68 -8.72
C TYR A 182 -17.23 -12.56 -7.47
N ASP A 183 -16.76 -13.81 -7.49
CA ASP A 183 -16.71 -14.68 -6.29
C ASP A 183 -15.94 -13.99 -5.15
N TYR A 184 -14.76 -13.42 -5.46
CA TYR A 184 -13.97 -12.66 -4.49
C TYR A 184 -14.68 -11.38 -4.01
N TYR A 185 -15.40 -10.70 -4.91
CA TYR A 185 -16.23 -9.54 -4.53
C TYR A 185 -17.36 -9.92 -3.56
N GLN A 186 -18.03 -11.05 -3.79
CA GLN A 186 -19.07 -11.55 -2.90
C GLN A 186 -18.52 -11.90 -1.51
N GLU A 187 -17.30 -12.44 -1.43
CA GLU A 187 -16.62 -12.66 -0.15
C GLU A 187 -16.39 -11.34 0.61
N LEU A 188 -15.93 -10.29 -0.09
CA LEU A 188 -15.72 -8.96 0.50
C LEU A 188 -17.03 -8.30 0.96
N VAL A 189 -18.12 -8.44 0.20
CA VAL A 189 -19.47 -7.99 0.61
C VAL A 189 -19.91 -8.71 1.88
N TRP A 190 -19.77 -10.03 1.94
CA TRP A 190 -20.15 -10.83 3.10
C TRP A 190 -19.33 -10.46 4.36
N GLN A 191 -18.01 -10.28 4.23
CA GLN A 191 -17.16 -9.81 5.32
C GLN A 191 -17.56 -8.40 5.82
N GLN A 192 -17.96 -7.51 4.91
CA GLN A 192 -18.49 -6.19 5.25
C GLN A 192 -19.80 -6.28 6.03
N GLU A 193 -20.75 -7.11 5.58
CA GLU A 193 -22.04 -7.32 6.25
C GLU A 193 -21.87 -7.91 7.66
N GLU A 194 -20.92 -8.84 7.86
CA GLU A 194 -20.57 -9.37 9.18
C GLU A 194 -20.05 -8.26 10.11
N VAL A 195 -19.10 -7.44 9.64
CA VAL A 195 -18.52 -6.32 10.40
C VAL A 195 -19.58 -5.27 10.77
N LEU A 196 -20.51 -4.96 9.85
CA LEU A 196 -21.61 -4.03 10.11
C LEU A 196 -22.62 -4.60 11.13
N THR A 197 -22.99 -5.88 10.96
CA THR A 197 -23.95 -6.57 11.85
C THR A 197 -23.41 -6.71 13.28
N THR A 198 -22.12 -7.01 13.41
CA THR A 198 -21.44 -7.12 14.71
C THR A 198 -21.00 -5.77 15.29
N THR A 199 -21.06 -4.68 14.51
CA THR A 199 -20.49 -3.37 14.84
C THR A 199 -19.01 -3.42 15.23
N ALA A 200 -18.24 -4.32 14.60
CA ALA A 200 -16.85 -4.59 14.96
C ALA A 200 -15.93 -3.37 14.73
N ASN A 201 -16.24 -2.54 13.73
CA ASN A 201 -15.59 -1.25 13.49
C ASN A 201 -15.83 -0.24 14.63
N ASN A 202 -17.08 -0.06 15.07
CA ASN A 202 -17.42 0.80 16.22
C ASN A 202 -16.67 0.31 17.48
N THR A 203 -16.74 -0.99 17.76
CA THR A 203 -16.07 -1.62 18.91
C THR A 203 -14.55 -1.40 18.88
N ALA A 204 -13.92 -1.53 17.70
CA ALA A 204 -12.48 -1.29 17.56
C ALA A 204 -12.11 0.19 17.72
N PHE A 205 -12.95 1.10 17.24
CA PHE A 205 -12.78 2.55 17.43
C PHE A 205 -12.88 2.94 18.91
N GLU A 206 -13.93 2.51 19.61
CA GLU A 206 -14.13 2.76 21.04
C GLU A 206 -12.99 2.19 21.89
N TRP A 207 -12.52 0.96 21.58
CA TRP A 207 -11.36 0.35 22.22
C TRP A 207 -10.09 1.20 22.09
N ALA A 208 -9.83 1.75 20.89
CA ALA A 208 -8.64 2.59 20.65
C ALA A 208 -8.66 3.89 21.49
N LEU A 209 -9.84 4.50 21.65
CA LEU A 209 -10.02 5.72 22.44
C LEU A 209 -9.97 5.45 23.96
N THR A 210 -10.66 4.40 24.43
CA THR A 210 -10.78 4.08 25.86
C THR A 210 -9.43 3.74 26.47
N GLU A 211 -8.65 2.90 25.79
CA GLU A 211 -7.31 2.49 26.21
C GLU A 211 -6.21 3.50 25.86
N LYS A 212 -6.57 4.61 25.18
CA LYS A 212 -5.66 5.68 24.73
C LYS A 212 -4.46 5.16 23.92
N TRP A 213 -4.73 4.25 22.97
CA TRP A 213 -3.69 3.61 22.17
C TRP A 213 -2.92 4.59 21.28
N PHE A 214 -3.51 5.74 20.92
CA PHE A 214 -2.89 6.81 20.16
C PHE A 214 -2.67 8.05 21.05
N PRO A 215 -1.46 8.26 21.63
CA PRO A 215 -1.26 9.30 22.65
C PRO A 215 -1.25 10.75 22.14
N ASN A 216 -1.22 10.94 20.82
CA ASN A 216 -1.18 12.24 20.14
C ASN A 216 -2.48 12.56 19.37
N LEU A 217 -3.58 11.86 19.72
CA LEU A 217 -4.93 12.08 19.20
C LEU A 217 -5.69 13.13 20.04
#